data_AF-B3LXU3-F1
#
_entry.id   AF-B3LXU3-F1
#
_cell.length_a   1.000
_cell.length_b   1.000
_cell.length_c   1.000
_cell.angle_alpha   90.00
_cell.angle_beta   90.00
_cell.angle_gamma   90.00
#
_symmetry.space_group_name_H-M   'P 1'
#
loop_
_entity.id
_entity.type
_entity.pdbx_description
1 polymer ?
#
loop_
_entity_poly.entity_id
_entity_poly.type
_entity_poly.pdbx_seq_one_letter_code
_entity_poly.pdbx_strand_id
1 'polypeptide(L)'
;MNSLATIIISLILLVPSIPQSYGDDQVKVLSYNPTYEIWFFLPDGRPKWVSPNVEKAYFEARGNGGVCYKDDWYYCKTGEKIKE
;
A
#
# COMPACT_ATOMS: atom_id res chain seq x y z
N MET A 1 -54.10 26.62 -6.70
CA MET A 1 -52.73 26.51 -7.25
C MET A 1 -51.80 26.10 -6.12
N ASN A 2 -51.60 24.80 -5.93
CA ASN A 2 -50.61 24.31 -4.95
C ASN A 2 -49.53 23.55 -5.70
N SER A 3 -48.31 24.00 -5.42
CA SER A 3 -47.10 23.80 -6.19
C SER A 3 -46.58 22.37 -6.09
N LEU A 4 -46.28 21.83 -7.28
CA LEU A 4 -45.15 20.96 -7.62
C LEU A 4 -44.81 19.83 -6.65
N ALA A 5 -45.23 18.63 -7.08
CA ALA A 5 -44.46 17.41 -6.91
C ALA A 5 -42.99 17.62 -7.30
N THR A 6 -42.08 16.99 -6.55
CA THR A 6 -40.94 16.16 -7.02
C THR A 6 -39.86 16.20 -5.92
N ILE A 7 -39.70 15.12 -5.15
CA ILE A 7 -38.41 14.83 -4.52
C ILE A 7 -37.95 13.49 -5.08
N ILE A 8 -36.92 13.60 -5.91
CA ILE A 8 -36.27 12.52 -6.64
C ILE A 8 -35.67 11.55 -5.61
N ILE A 9 -36.15 10.31 -5.68
CA ILE A 9 -35.60 9.17 -4.95
C ILE A 9 -34.33 8.72 -5.67
N SER A 10 -33.31 8.38 -4.87
CA SER A 10 -32.14 7.54 -5.21
C SER A 10 -30.96 8.18 -5.93
N LEU A 11 -29.95 8.56 -5.15
CA LEU A 11 -28.57 8.22 -5.50
C LEU A 11 -27.91 7.57 -4.27
N ILE A 12 -28.28 6.31 -4.01
CA ILE A 12 -27.36 5.41 -3.32
C ILE A 12 -26.22 5.23 -4.33
N LEU A 13 -25.17 6.03 -4.16
CA LEU A 13 -23.88 5.74 -4.74
C LEU A 13 -23.48 4.38 -4.15
N LEU A 14 -23.84 3.33 -4.88
CA LEU A 14 -23.10 2.08 -4.91
C LEU A 14 -21.69 2.45 -5.37
N VAL A 15 -20.91 3.06 -4.49
CA VAL A 15 -19.50 2.79 -4.49
C VAL A 15 -19.46 1.37 -3.95
N PRO A 16 -19.12 0.36 -4.76
CA PRO A 16 -18.62 -0.84 -4.14
C PRO A 16 -17.35 -0.36 -3.42
N SER A 17 -17.45 -0.10 -2.11
CA SER A 17 -16.31 -0.32 -1.25
C SER A 17 -16.08 -1.82 -1.35
N ILE A 18 -15.43 -2.24 -2.42
CA ILE A 18 -14.73 -3.51 -2.43
C ILE A 18 -13.67 -3.25 -1.38
N PRO A 19 -13.73 -3.84 -0.17
CA PRO A 19 -12.49 -4.06 0.51
C PRO A 19 -11.72 -4.93 -0.48
N GLN A 20 -10.82 -4.33 -1.25
CA GLN A 20 -9.82 -5.12 -1.92
C GLN A 20 -9.00 -5.67 -0.76
N SER A 21 -9.46 -6.81 -0.25
CA SER A 21 -8.60 -7.86 0.24
C SER A 21 -7.73 -8.23 -0.96
N TYR A 22 -6.79 -7.33 -1.28
CA TYR A 22 -5.61 -7.65 -2.07
C TYR A 22 -4.95 -8.73 -1.25
N GLY A 23 -5.12 -9.98 -1.69
CA GLY A 23 -4.81 -11.16 -0.91
C GLY A 23 -3.43 -11.04 -0.27
N ASP A 24 -3.32 -11.60 0.93
CA ASP A 24 -2.05 -11.74 1.67
C ASP A 24 -0.91 -12.33 0.81
N ASP A 25 -1.24 -12.93 -0.33
CA ASP A 25 -0.30 -13.52 -1.28
C ASP A 25 0.42 -12.58 -2.24
N GLN A 26 0.09 -11.28 -2.28
CA GLN A 26 0.72 -10.34 -3.22
C GLN A 26 2.02 -9.76 -2.68
N VAL A 27 3.03 -9.69 -3.55
CA VAL A 27 4.30 -9.00 -3.27
C VAL A 27 4.04 -7.50 -3.16
N LYS A 28 4.43 -6.93 -2.02
CA LYS A 28 4.30 -5.50 -1.71
C LYS A 28 5.67 -4.84 -1.82
N VAL A 29 5.77 -3.71 -2.54
CA VAL A 29 7.03 -2.95 -2.66
C VAL A 29 7.06 -1.88 -1.58
N LEU A 30 8.12 -1.85 -0.77
CA LEU A 30 8.35 -0.84 0.25
C LEU A 30 8.73 0.50 -0.36
N SER A 31 8.17 1.58 0.16
CA SER A 31 8.50 2.96 -0.22
C SER A 31 8.50 3.89 0.99
N TYR A 32 9.26 4.97 0.88
CA TYR A 32 9.42 5.99 1.91
C TYR A 32 9.06 7.37 1.36
N ASN A 33 8.22 8.11 2.08
CA ASN A 33 7.93 9.50 1.77
C ASN A 33 8.75 10.39 2.73
N PRO A 34 9.79 11.09 2.24
CA PRO A 34 10.66 11.90 3.09
C PRO A 34 10.01 13.18 3.62
N THR A 35 8.92 13.66 3.01
CA THR A 35 8.21 14.86 3.46
C THR A 35 7.45 14.62 4.77
N TYR A 36 6.89 13.42 4.91
CA TYR A 36 6.09 13.04 6.08
C TYR A 36 6.79 12.01 6.98
N GLU A 37 7.98 11.56 6.58
CA GLU A 37 8.76 10.52 7.25
C GLU A 37 7.95 9.22 7.47
N ILE A 38 7.20 8.80 6.44
CA ILE A 38 6.33 7.61 6.51
C ILE A 38 6.78 6.49 5.57
N TRP A 39 6.68 5.27 6.09
CA TRP A 39 6.77 4.03 5.32
C TRP A 39 5.40 3.61 4.79
N PHE A 40 5.36 3.10 3.57
CA PHE A 40 4.16 2.59 2.93
C PHE A 40 4.50 1.50 1.91
N PHE A 41 3.49 0.70 1.56
CA PHE A 41 3.58 -0.26 0.48
C PHE A 41 2.93 0.29 -0.79
N LEU A 42 3.47 -0.10 -1.94
CA LEU A 42 2.84 0.06 -3.23
C LEU A 42 2.15 -1.25 -3.66
N PRO A 43 0.96 -1.19 -4.27
CA PRO A 43 0.18 0.03 -4.56
C PRO A 43 -0.50 0.64 -3.32
N ASP A 44 -0.72 -0.16 -2.28
CA ASP A 44 -1.43 0.27 -1.07
C ASP A 44 -0.92 -0.44 0.19
N GLY A 45 -1.32 0.12 1.34
CA GLY A 45 -1.01 -0.42 2.67
C GLY A 45 0.18 0.22 3.35
N ARG A 46 0.36 -0.15 4.63
CA ARG A 46 1.44 0.35 5.49
C ARG A 46 2.04 -0.83 6.27
N PRO A 47 3.38 -0.97 6.31
CA PRO A 47 4.00 -1.95 7.19
C PRO A 47 3.72 -1.61 8.65
N LYS A 48 3.47 -2.63 9.47
CA LYS A 48 3.33 -2.46 10.93
C LYS A 48 4.61 -1.89 11.54
N TRP A 49 5.75 -2.34 11.03
CA TRP A 49 7.07 -1.95 11.47
C TRP A 49 8.07 -2.16 10.33
N VAL A 50 9.08 -1.30 10.27
CA VAL A 50 10.23 -1.42 9.38
C VAL A 50 11.46 -1.41 10.29
N SER A 51 12.26 -2.47 10.24
CA SER A 51 13.45 -2.58 11.09
C SER A 51 14.61 -1.73 10.57
N PRO A 52 15.58 -1.37 11.40
CA PRO A 52 16.78 -0.67 10.94
C PRO A 52 17.52 -1.40 9.79
N ASN A 53 17.49 -2.73 9.77
CA ASN A 53 18.09 -3.52 8.70
C ASN A 53 17.32 -3.35 7.38
N VAL A 54 15.98 -3.36 7.44
CA VAL A 54 15.11 -3.12 6.28
C VAL A 54 15.22 -1.68 5.79
N GLU A 55 15.28 -0.69 6.69
CA GLU A 55 15.50 0.71 6.32
C GLU A 55 16.82 0.89 5.58
N LYS A 56 17.90 0.32 6.12
CA LYS A 56 19.22 0.33 5.47
C LYS A 56 19.16 -0.31 4.08
N ALA A 57 18.60 -1.52 3.99
CA ALA A 57 18.46 -2.24 2.72
C ALA A 57 17.63 -1.45 1.70
N TYR A 58 16.58 -0.76 2.15
CA TYR A 58 15.79 0.14 1.30
C TYR A 58 16.65 1.27 0.75
N PHE A 59 17.39 2.00 1.58
CA PHE A 59 18.21 3.11 1.10
C PHE A 59 19.32 2.66 0.14
N GLU A 60 19.88 1.47 0.33
CA GLU A 60 20.87 0.86 -0.57
C GLU A 60 20.24 0.41 -1.91
N ALA A 61 19.01 -0.10 -1.89
CA ALA A 61 18.39 -0.72 -3.06
C ALA A 61 17.32 0.14 -3.77
N ARG A 62 16.88 1.28 -3.21
CA ARG A 62 15.75 2.09 -3.75
C ARG A 62 15.96 2.61 -5.18
N GLY A 63 17.21 2.74 -5.63
CA GLY A 63 17.55 3.07 -7.03
C GLY A 63 17.67 1.85 -7.96
N ASN A 64 17.54 0.64 -7.41
CA ASN A 64 17.81 -0.63 -8.08
C ASN A 64 16.75 -1.70 -7.71
N GLY A 65 15.48 -1.34 -7.80
CA GLY A 65 14.33 -2.23 -7.58
C GLY A 65 13.73 -2.19 -6.18
N GLY A 66 14.47 -1.73 -5.17
CA GLY A 66 13.96 -1.55 -3.81
C GLY A 66 13.81 -2.84 -3.00
N VAL A 67 12.97 -2.76 -1.97
CA VAL A 67 12.72 -3.84 -1.01
C VAL A 67 11.26 -4.27 -1.11
N CYS A 68 11.04 -5.57 -1.07
CA CYS A 68 9.75 -6.21 -1.23
C CYS A 68 9.39 -7.00 0.04
N TYR A 69 8.09 -7.19 0.26
CA TYR A 69 7.53 -7.96 1.35
C TYR A 69 6.44 -8.89 0.82
N LYS A 70 6.49 -10.15 1.24
CA LYS A 70 5.38 -11.11 1.10
C LYS A 70 5.16 -11.80 2.44
N ASP A 71 6.02 -12.77 2.75
CA ASP A 71 6.09 -13.45 4.04
C ASP A 71 7.31 -12.98 4.86
N ASP A 72 8.34 -12.49 4.14
CA ASP A 72 9.59 -11.96 4.65
C ASP A 72 10.03 -10.77 3.81
N TRP A 73 11.00 -10.00 4.32
CA TRP A 73 11.66 -8.93 3.58
C TRP A 73 12.75 -9.47 2.65
N TYR A 74 12.79 -8.97 1.42
CA TYR A 74 13.81 -9.34 0.44
C TYR A 74 14.06 -8.21 -0.56
N TYR A 75 15.22 -8.24 -1.21
CA TYR A 75 15.53 -7.32 -2.31
C TYR A 75 14.67 -7.68 -3.53
N CYS A 76 13.86 -6.73 -4.03
CA CYS A 76 12.91 -7.00 -5.11
C CYS A 76 13.57 -7.55 -6.38
N LYS A 77 14.79 -7.09 -6.68
CA LYS A 77 15.50 -7.47 -7.90
C LYS A 77 16.12 -8.86 -7.85
N THR A 78 16.65 -9.27 -6.70
CA THR A 78 17.41 -10.53 -6.56
C THR A 78 16.62 -11.64 -5.88
N GLY A 79 15.57 -11.30 -5.14
CA GLY A 79 14.87 -12.25 -4.27
C GLY A 79 15.66 -12.64 -3.02
N GLU A 80 16.82 -12.04 -2.78
CA GLU A 80 17.65 -12.34 -1.62
C GLU A 80 16.99 -11.81 -0.35
N LYS A 81 16.85 -12.69 0.65
CA LYS A 81 16.23 -12.38 1.94
C LYS A 81 17.07 -11.37 2.72
N ILE A 82 16.41 -10.37 3.29
CA ILE A 82 17.03 -9.41 4.21
C ILE A 82 17.03 -10.03 5.60
N LYS A 83 18.18 -9.97 6.28
CA LYS A 83 18.32 -10.50 7.64
C LYS A 83 17.74 -9.52 8.65
N GLU A 84 16.73 -9.99 9.39
CA GLU A 84 16.17 -9.32 10.57
C GLU A 84 17.00 -9.61 11.84
#